data_AF-A0A1H0VJI7-F1
#
_entry.id   AF-A0A1H0VJI7-F1
#
_cell.length_a   1.000
_cell.length_b   1.000
_cell.length_c   1.000
_cell.angle_alpha   90.00
_cell.angle_beta   90.00
_cell.angle_gamma   90.00
#
_symmetry.space_group_name_H-M   'P 1'
#
loop_
_entity.id
_entity.type
_entity.pdbx_description
1 polymer ?
#
loop_
_entity_poly.entity_id
_entity_poly.type
_entity_poly.pdbx_seq_one_letter_code
_entity_poly.pdbx_strand_id
1 'polypeptide(L)'
;MRQLYTTSRRPWAEGDHAIFYFALGAISAIRVVMLGEISIGELLALLVTAYHLASFKVDRKLAPLLALTLMWCVAQTLSDIQNHSDLVTSLKGVLAPLVFFGTVYAIAIHFNHGQERRIWYFLAGTTMFQMYDTLANPVEAALLNPWKWGFATPLLVLLLAYLSARRAGKVFTACCLLAFSAMSIVFDFRSLAAMSVLGAIVFLSRNSVFMHKLGKLVRKAGGVLLIFAVLAFVIFILNMVFTLVFAHSADFGFLSPEAVHKYTVQANSEYGILFGGRSEVVISVKAFLDAPLLGHGSWAVDRHGYVDEYNRLTHQMGMALTDKFDELETTMIPTHSYLMGAMVWCGIAGGIFWLSVVGGCLRMFLAQVRQMPVYFCVALPQFIWDVFFSPFGAANRWQAAVFVGVMFAFSAMQQHRVRVRTPAETGTRPSRFKLARSV
;
A
#
# COMPACT_ATOMS: atom_id res chain seq x y z
N MET A 1 28.90 -19.31 31.18
CA MET A 1 29.75 -19.13 29.99
C MET A 1 29.06 -18.17 29.02
N ARG A 2 29.39 -16.87 29.06
CA ARG A 2 28.95 -15.87 28.09
C ARG A 2 30.01 -15.80 26.99
N GLN A 3 29.74 -16.39 25.83
CA GLN A 3 30.55 -16.14 24.64
C GLN A 3 30.29 -14.71 24.18
N LEU A 4 31.29 -13.86 24.39
CA LEU A 4 31.44 -12.56 23.76
C LEU A 4 31.55 -12.77 22.26
N TYR A 5 30.46 -12.54 21.52
CA TYR A 5 30.51 -12.35 20.07
C TYR A 5 31.29 -11.07 19.78
N THR A 6 32.59 -11.22 19.55
CA THR A 6 33.43 -10.19 18.94
C THR A 6 32.95 -9.99 17.51
N THR A 7 32.23 -8.91 17.26
CA THR A 7 31.84 -8.49 15.91
C THR A 7 33.06 -7.97 15.18
N SER A 8 33.90 -8.85 14.64
CA SER A 8 34.82 -8.50 13.58
C SER A 8 33.98 -8.23 12.32
N ARG A 9 33.78 -6.95 11.99
CA ARG A 9 33.24 -6.53 10.69
C ARG A 9 34.25 -6.94 9.60
N ARG A 10 34.09 -8.12 9.01
CA ARG A 10 34.77 -8.46 7.76
C ARG A 10 34.07 -7.71 6.61
N PRO A 11 34.78 -6.88 5.84
CA PRO A 11 34.21 -6.12 4.71
C PRO A 11 34.00 -6.95 3.42
N TRP A 12 34.26 -8.26 3.46
CA TRP A 12 34.37 -9.13 2.28
C TRP A 12 33.16 -10.03 2.00
N ALA A 13 31.92 -9.56 2.25
CA ALA A 13 30.72 -10.31 1.86
C ALA A 13 29.52 -9.41 1.47
N GLU A 14 29.74 -8.12 1.17
CA GLU A 14 28.62 -7.25 0.78
C GLU A 14 28.12 -7.52 -0.65
N GLY A 15 28.98 -7.99 -1.56
CA GLY A 15 28.66 -8.24 -2.97
C GLY A 15 27.78 -9.48 -3.20
N ASP A 16 28.14 -10.61 -2.59
CA ASP A 16 27.44 -11.90 -2.79
C ASP A 16 25.98 -11.86 -2.33
N HIS A 17 25.68 -11.02 -1.34
CA HIS A 17 24.32 -10.82 -0.89
C HIS A 17 23.50 -9.96 -1.87
N ALA A 18 24.08 -8.98 -2.54
CA ALA A 18 23.33 -8.05 -3.39
C ALA A 18 22.68 -8.77 -4.59
N ILE A 19 23.47 -9.60 -5.30
CA ILE A 19 22.99 -10.39 -6.44
C ILE A 19 21.92 -11.38 -5.99
N PHE A 20 22.12 -12.06 -4.85
CA PHE A 20 21.13 -12.99 -4.31
C PHE A 20 19.78 -12.31 -4.04
N TYR A 21 19.75 -11.19 -3.32
CA TYR A 21 18.48 -10.50 -3.01
C TYR A 21 17.83 -9.90 -4.26
N PHE A 22 18.63 -9.41 -5.21
CA PHE A 22 18.13 -8.95 -6.50
C PHE A 22 17.48 -10.09 -7.28
N ALA A 23 18.16 -11.24 -7.43
CA ALA A 23 17.62 -12.42 -8.09
C ALA A 23 16.37 -12.96 -7.38
N LEU A 24 16.39 -13.00 -6.04
CA LEU A 24 15.23 -13.38 -5.23
C LEU A 24 14.04 -12.46 -5.51
N GLY A 25 14.26 -11.14 -5.58
CA GLY A 25 13.22 -10.17 -5.93
C GLY A 25 12.66 -10.39 -7.33
N ALA A 26 13.53 -10.57 -8.32
CA ALA A 26 13.12 -10.80 -9.71
C ALA A 26 12.30 -12.09 -9.86
N ILE A 27 12.78 -13.20 -9.29
CA ILE A 27 12.07 -14.49 -9.32
C ILE A 27 10.73 -14.39 -8.58
N SER A 28 10.71 -13.70 -7.44
CA SER A 28 9.49 -13.55 -6.63
C SER A 28 8.39 -12.77 -7.35
N ALA A 29 8.74 -11.90 -8.30
CA ALA A 29 7.78 -11.10 -9.06
C ALA A 29 7.19 -11.83 -10.28
N ILE A 30 7.73 -13.01 -10.65
CA ILE A 30 7.16 -13.84 -11.72
C ILE A 30 5.74 -14.26 -11.35
N ARG A 31 4.78 -14.03 -12.25
CA ARG A 31 3.38 -14.40 -12.07
C ARG A 31 3.07 -15.70 -12.79
N VAL A 32 2.26 -16.54 -12.15
CA VAL A 32 1.72 -17.78 -12.72
C VAL A 32 0.20 -17.76 -12.63
N VAL A 33 -0.46 -18.25 -13.67
CA VAL A 33 -1.92 -18.41 -13.71
C VAL A 33 -2.24 -19.83 -13.26
N MET A 34 -2.88 -19.97 -12.09
CA MET A 34 -3.41 -21.24 -11.60
C MET A 34 -4.91 -21.08 -11.34
N LEU A 35 -5.35 -21.05 -10.08
CA LEU A 35 -6.73 -20.69 -9.72
C LEU A 35 -7.01 -19.21 -9.97
N GLY A 36 -6.00 -18.38 -9.83
CA GLY A 36 -5.95 -16.99 -10.26
C GLY A 36 -4.49 -16.61 -10.51
N GLU A 37 -4.22 -15.32 -10.71
CA GLU A 37 -2.85 -14.84 -10.78
C GLU A 37 -2.22 -14.83 -9.37
N ILE A 38 -1.13 -15.59 -9.24
CA ILE A 38 -0.32 -15.68 -8.02
C ILE A 38 1.15 -15.50 -8.42
N SER A 39 1.93 -14.78 -7.62
CA SER A 39 3.38 -14.68 -7.86
C SER A 39 4.14 -15.87 -7.28
N ILE A 40 5.30 -16.22 -7.85
CA ILE A 40 6.20 -17.24 -7.28
C ILE A 40 6.59 -16.85 -5.85
N GLY A 41 6.77 -15.54 -5.60
CA GLY A 41 7.05 -15.02 -4.26
C GLY A 41 5.92 -15.30 -3.26
N GLU A 42 4.65 -15.21 -3.68
CA GLU A 42 3.49 -15.57 -2.85
C GLU A 42 3.49 -17.06 -2.51
N LEU A 43 3.82 -17.94 -3.46
CA LEU A 43 3.91 -19.39 -3.21
C LEU A 43 5.01 -19.73 -2.20
N LEU A 44 6.22 -19.17 -2.40
CA LEU A 44 7.33 -19.36 -1.46
C LEU A 44 6.99 -18.80 -0.08
N ALA A 45 6.33 -17.64 -0.02
CA ALA A 45 5.91 -17.02 1.22
C ALA A 45 4.88 -17.86 1.99
N LEU A 46 3.94 -18.49 1.29
CA LEU A 46 2.98 -19.42 1.89
C LEU A 46 3.69 -20.63 2.49
N LEU A 47 4.67 -21.23 1.81
CA LEU A 47 5.46 -22.35 2.33
C LEU A 47 6.23 -21.96 3.59
N VAL A 48 6.90 -20.82 3.58
CA VAL A 48 7.61 -20.28 4.75
C VAL A 48 6.64 -20.03 5.91
N THR A 49 5.49 -19.42 5.62
CA THR A 49 4.47 -19.13 6.63
C THR A 49 3.91 -20.42 7.22
N ALA A 50 3.56 -21.41 6.41
CA ALA A 50 3.06 -22.71 6.86
C ALA A 50 4.08 -23.43 7.76
N TYR A 51 5.36 -23.46 7.38
CA TYR A 51 6.42 -24.05 8.20
C TYR A 51 6.53 -23.37 9.59
N HIS A 52 6.50 -22.04 9.62
CA HIS A 52 6.57 -21.29 10.87
C HIS A 52 5.31 -21.44 11.74
N LEU A 53 4.12 -21.44 11.14
CA LEU A 53 2.85 -21.66 11.83
C LEU A 53 2.77 -23.08 12.42
N ALA A 54 3.21 -24.10 11.68
CA ALA A 54 3.27 -25.48 12.17
C ALA A 54 4.19 -25.63 13.39
N SER A 55 5.21 -24.78 13.50
CA SER A 55 6.10 -24.73 14.67
C SER A 55 5.55 -23.91 15.86
N PHE A 56 4.34 -23.36 15.74
CA PHE A 56 3.69 -22.44 16.72
C PHE A 56 4.53 -21.20 17.08
N LYS A 57 5.44 -20.77 16.17
CA LYS A 57 6.33 -19.61 16.37
C LYS A 57 5.82 -18.38 15.63
N VAL A 58 4.64 -17.88 16.00
CA VAL A 58 4.12 -16.61 15.47
C VAL A 58 4.75 -15.43 16.23
N ASP A 59 5.37 -14.50 15.50
CA ASP A 59 5.82 -13.24 16.10
C ASP A 59 4.58 -12.48 16.63
N ARG A 60 4.60 -12.17 17.93
CA ARG A 60 3.51 -11.43 18.61
C ARG A 60 3.17 -10.11 17.92
N LYS A 61 4.11 -9.50 17.18
CA LYS A 61 3.86 -8.26 16.42
C LYS A 61 2.96 -8.48 15.20
N LEU A 62 2.95 -9.67 14.63
CA LEU A 62 2.15 -10.05 13.46
C LEU A 62 0.87 -10.80 13.83
N ALA A 63 0.73 -11.26 15.09
CA ALA A 63 -0.46 -11.93 15.58
C ALA A 63 -1.77 -11.13 15.39
N PRO A 64 -1.82 -9.78 15.57
CA PRO A 64 -3.02 -9.01 15.27
C PRO A 64 -3.40 -9.07 13.79
N LEU A 65 -2.43 -9.04 12.88
CA LEU A 65 -2.69 -9.15 11.44
C LEU A 65 -3.23 -10.55 11.10
N LEU A 66 -2.65 -11.60 11.69
CA LEU A 66 -3.17 -12.97 11.55
C LEU A 66 -4.62 -13.08 12.03
N ALA A 67 -4.93 -12.53 13.20
CA ALA A 67 -6.29 -12.54 13.74
C ALA A 67 -7.29 -11.84 12.81
N LEU A 68 -6.92 -10.68 12.26
CA LEU A 68 -7.73 -9.95 11.28
C LEU A 68 -7.89 -10.74 9.97
N THR A 69 -6.83 -11.40 9.50
CA THR A 69 -6.89 -12.29 8.33
C THR A 69 -7.86 -13.44 8.56
N LEU A 70 -7.78 -14.12 9.70
CA LEU A 70 -8.70 -15.23 10.04
C LEU A 70 -10.14 -14.74 10.18
N MET A 71 -10.35 -13.56 10.78
CA MET A 71 -11.66 -12.92 10.85
C MET A 71 -12.24 -12.66 9.46
N TRP A 72 -11.44 -12.13 8.52
CA TRP A 72 -11.85 -11.99 7.13
C TRP A 72 -12.21 -13.37 6.56
N CYS A 73 -11.32 -14.36 6.64
CA CYS A 73 -11.55 -15.70 6.06
C CYS A 73 -12.88 -16.33 6.54
N VAL A 74 -13.17 -16.23 7.83
CA VAL A 74 -14.43 -16.73 8.41
C VAL A 74 -15.62 -15.94 7.86
N ALA A 75 -15.57 -14.61 7.89
CA ALA A 75 -16.65 -13.77 7.35
C ALA A 75 -16.90 -14.02 5.86
N GLN A 76 -15.83 -14.19 5.07
CA GLN A 76 -15.92 -14.52 3.64
C GLN A 76 -16.55 -15.88 3.42
N THR A 77 -16.15 -16.90 4.20
CA THR A 77 -16.74 -18.24 4.09
C THR A 77 -18.25 -18.20 4.38
N LEU A 78 -18.65 -17.48 5.44
CA LEU A 78 -20.07 -17.31 5.78
C LEU A 78 -20.82 -16.53 4.69
N SER A 79 -20.22 -15.48 4.15
CA SER A 79 -20.77 -14.71 3.04
C SER A 79 -21.00 -15.58 1.81
N ASP A 80 -20.02 -16.39 1.44
CA ASP A 80 -20.08 -17.26 0.28
C ASP A 80 -21.17 -18.33 0.41
N ILE A 81 -21.34 -18.88 1.63
CA ILE A 81 -22.42 -19.83 1.93
C ILE A 81 -23.78 -19.15 1.79
N GLN A 82 -23.95 -17.95 2.36
CA GLN A 82 -25.20 -17.20 2.27
C GLN A 82 -25.55 -16.79 0.83
N ASN A 83 -24.53 -16.43 0.05
CA ASN A 83 -24.67 -15.97 -1.31
C ASN A 83 -24.56 -17.10 -2.34
N HIS A 84 -24.42 -18.37 -1.94
CA HIS A 84 -24.24 -19.49 -2.88
C HIS A 84 -23.17 -19.21 -3.94
N SER A 85 -22.01 -18.69 -3.52
CA SER A 85 -20.89 -18.43 -4.42
C SER A 85 -20.32 -19.73 -4.97
N ASP A 86 -19.86 -19.72 -6.22
CA ASP A 86 -19.17 -20.85 -6.83
C ASP A 86 -17.90 -21.22 -6.04
N LEU A 87 -17.61 -22.52 -5.92
CA LEU A 87 -16.47 -23.04 -5.16
C LEU A 87 -15.14 -22.38 -5.55
N VAL A 88 -14.86 -22.22 -6.85
CA VAL A 88 -13.62 -21.63 -7.34
C VAL A 88 -13.52 -20.17 -6.90
N THR A 89 -14.62 -19.45 -7.01
CA THR A 89 -14.72 -18.05 -6.60
C THR A 89 -14.59 -17.91 -5.08
N SER A 90 -15.24 -18.77 -4.32
CA SER A 90 -15.12 -18.82 -2.86
C SER A 90 -13.69 -19.09 -2.41
N LEU A 91 -13.02 -20.07 -3.03
CA LEU A 91 -11.61 -20.34 -2.75
C LEU A 91 -10.74 -19.11 -3.01
N LYS A 92 -10.98 -18.36 -4.10
CA LYS A 92 -10.23 -17.12 -4.36
C LYS A 92 -10.43 -16.08 -3.25
N GLY A 93 -11.67 -15.85 -2.81
CA GLY A 93 -11.96 -14.84 -1.78
C GLY A 93 -11.43 -15.21 -0.41
N VAL A 94 -11.55 -16.48 0.00
CA VAL A 94 -11.01 -16.96 1.29
C VAL A 94 -9.48 -17.01 1.29
N LEU A 95 -8.85 -17.42 0.18
CA LEU A 95 -7.39 -17.54 0.09
C LEU A 95 -6.70 -16.18 -0.10
N ALA A 96 -7.33 -15.19 -0.71
CA ALA A 96 -6.72 -13.88 -0.95
C ALA A 96 -6.13 -13.20 0.31
N PRO A 97 -6.85 -13.08 1.45
CA PRO A 97 -6.29 -12.51 2.68
C PRO A 97 -5.20 -13.41 3.31
N LEU A 98 -5.25 -14.74 3.11
CA LEU A 98 -4.21 -15.67 3.57
C LEU A 98 -2.92 -15.53 2.76
N VAL A 99 -3.01 -15.42 1.44
CA VAL A 99 -1.88 -15.14 0.54
C VAL A 99 -1.24 -13.80 0.90
N PHE A 100 -2.06 -12.77 1.12
CA PHE A 100 -1.60 -11.46 1.56
C PHE A 100 -0.84 -11.55 2.90
N PHE A 101 -1.44 -12.19 3.91
CA PHE A 101 -0.80 -12.38 5.21
C PHE A 101 0.50 -13.18 5.10
N GLY A 102 0.51 -14.30 4.38
CA GLY A 102 1.68 -15.14 4.22
C GLY A 102 2.84 -14.38 3.58
N THR A 103 2.54 -13.57 2.57
CA THR A 103 3.52 -12.69 1.92
C THR A 103 4.07 -11.63 2.87
N VAL A 104 3.20 -10.92 3.60
CA VAL A 104 3.61 -9.96 4.62
C VAL A 104 4.48 -10.62 5.69
N TYR A 105 4.06 -11.78 6.20
CA TYR A 105 4.72 -12.52 7.27
C TYR A 105 6.11 -13.00 6.86
N ALA A 106 6.21 -13.67 5.69
CA ALA A 106 7.48 -14.16 5.16
C ALA A 106 8.47 -13.03 4.91
N ILE A 107 8.06 -11.94 4.28
CA ILE A 107 8.92 -10.77 4.03
C ILE A 107 9.34 -10.12 5.36
N ALA A 108 8.40 -9.92 6.28
CA ALA A 108 8.69 -9.30 7.57
C ALA A 108 9.74 -10.09 8.35
N ILE A 109 9.62 -11.43 8.40
CA ILE A 109 10.56 -12.29 9.14
C ILE A 109 11.89 -12.46 8.39
N HIS A 110 11.87 -12.57 7.06
CA HIS A 110 13.10 -12.73 6.31
C HIS A 110 14.02 -11.49 6.43
N PHE A 111 13.44 -10.29 6.44
CA PHE A 111 14.19 -9.04 6.47
C PHE A 111 14.30 -8.38 7.86
N ASN A 112 13.67 -8.90 8.92
CA ASN A 112 13.76 -8.30 10.26
C ASN A 112 15.17 -8.40 10.88
N HIS A 113 15.98 -9.37 10.44
CA HIS A 113 17.32 -9.66 10.93
C HIS A 113 18.31 -9.52 9.78
N GLY A 114 18.71 -8.27 9.48
CA GLY A 114 19.65 -8.05 8.39
C GLY A 114 20.10 -6.62 8.21
N GLN A 115 20.83 -6.42 7.11
CA GLN A 115 21.19 -5.09 6.64
C GLN A 115 20.04 -4.51 5.83
N GLU A 116 19.71 -3.24 6.07
CA GLU A 116 18.65 -2.50 5.35
C GLU A 116 18.83 -2.54 3.83
N ARG A 117 20.08 -2.63 3.34
CA ARG A 117 20.39 -2.69 1.91
C ARG A 117 19.77 -3.88 1.18
N ARG A 118 19.56 -5.00 1.88
CA ARG A 118 18.97 -6.23 1.31
C ARG A 118 17.56 -5.99 0.80
N ILE A 119 16.79 -5.17 1.51
CA ILE A 119 15.44 -4.74 1.10
C ILE A 119 15.49 -3.99 -0.23
N TRP A 120 16.45 -3.06 -0.38
CA TRP A 120 16.55 -2.25 -1.60
C TRP A 120 16.98 -3.07 -2.82
N TYR A 121 17.87 -4.06 -2.64
CA TYR A 121 18.22 -4.99 -3.72
C TYR A 121 17.05 -5.89 -4.10
N PHE A 122 16.30 -6.40 -3.11
CA PHE A 122 15.08 -7.16 -3.35
C PHE A 122 14.05 -6.35 -4.12
N LEU A 123 13.74 -5.12 -3.67
CA LEU A 123 12.82 -4.23 -4.38
C LEU A 123 13.31 -3.94 -5.80
N ALA A 124 14.60 -3.66 -5.99
CA ALA A 124 15.15 -3.45 -7.32
C ALA A 124 14.98 -4.67 -8.24
N GLY A 125 15.20 -5.88 -7.72
CA GLY A 125 14.92 -7.12 -8.44
C GLY A 125 13.45 -7.24 -8.85
N THR A 126 12.53 -7.03 -7.91
CA THR A 126 11.08 -7.12 -8.19
C THR A 126 10.64 -6.15 -9.29
N THR A 127 11.14 -4.92 -9.28
CA THR A 127 10.77 -3.88 -10.25
C THR A 127 11.43 -4.07 -11.60
N MET A 128 12.67 -4.56 -11.64
CA MET A 128 13.35 -4.86 -12.90
C MET A 128 12.62 -5.99 -13.65
N PHE A 129 12.17 -7.02 -12.92
CA PHE A 129 11.33 -8.05 -13.53
C PHE A 129 9.99 -7.47 -14.02
N GLN A 130 9.33 -6.60 -13.25
CA GLN A 130 8.10 -5.94 -13.71
C GLN A 130 8.29 -5.12 -15.00
N MET A 131 9.42 -4.42 -15.14
CA MET A 131 9.73 -3.72 -16.40
C MET A 131 9.93 -4.69 -17.57
N TYR A 132 10.63 -5.80 -17.32
CA TYR A 132 10.81 -6.86 -18.31
C TYR A 132 9.48 -7.48 -18.71
N ASP A 133 8.60 -7.79 -17.75
CA ASP A 133 7.27 -8.35 -18.00
C ASP A 133 6.40 -7.38 -18.81
N THR A 134 6.44 -6.08 -18.51
CA THR A 134 5.75 -5.05 -19.32
C THR A 134 6.25 -5.03 -20.77
N LEU A 135 7.54 -5.27 -21.02
CA LEU A 135 8.11 -5.31 -22.37
C LEU A 135 7.77 -6.62 -23.09
N ALA A 136 7.83 -7.75 -22.38
CA ALA A 136 7.61 -9.08 -22.95
C ALA A 136 6.12 -9.39 -23.16
N ASN A 137 5.26 -8.91 -22.25
CA ASN A 137 3.83 -9.18 -22.19
C ASN A 137 3.05 -7.87 -21.96
N PRO A 138 3.09 -6.89 -22.89
CA PRO A 138 2.40 -5.62 -22.70
C PRO A 138 0.87 -5.81 -22.69
N VAL A 139 0.23 -5.26 -21.66
CA VAL A 139 -1.24 -5.12 -21.63
C VAL A 139 -1.66 -4.06 -22.65
N GLU A 140 -2.84 -4.19 -23.25
CA GLU A 140 -3.37 -3.24 -24.25
C GLU A 140 -3.30 -1.77 -23.80
N ALA A 141 -3.64 -1.50 -22.53
CA ALA A 141 -3.51 -0.16 -21.94
C ALA A 141 -2.07 0.36 -21.94
N ALA A 142 -1.07 -0.52 -21.76
CA ALA A 142 0.35 -0.18 -21.83
C ALA A 142 0.83 0.05 -23.27
N LEU A 143 0.15 -0.46 -24.30
CA LEU A 143 0.44 -0.10 -25.68
C LEU A 143 0.02 1.35 -25.99
N LEU A 144 -1.09 1.80 -25.40
CA LEU A 144 -1.60 3.17 -25.56
C LEU A 144 -0.82 4.19 -24.74
N ASN A 145 -0.48 3.85 -23.49
CA ASN A 145 0.36 4.71 -22.64
C ASN A 145 1.35 3.86 -21.83
N PRO A 146 2.54 3.55 -22.40
CA PRO A 146 3.54 2.69 -21.78
C PRO A 146 4.11 3.27 -20.48
N TRP A 147 4.15 4.60 -20.37
CA TRP A 147 4.59 5.26 -19.15
C TRP A 147 3.63 4.95 -18.00
N LYS A 148 2.35 5.27 -18.18
CA LYS A 148 1.32 5.18 -17.14
C LYS A 148 1.05 3.74 -16.70
N TRP A 149 0.88 2.85 -17.67
CA TRP A 149 0.43 1.48 -17.40
C TRP A 149 1.57 0.46 -17.34
N GLY A 150 2.82 0.91 -17.54
CA GLY A 150 3.99 0.04 -17.59
C GLY A 150 5.15 0.52 -16.71
N PHE A 151 5.88 1.54 -17.18
CA PHE A 151 7.22 1.83 -16.65
C PHE A 151 7.26 2.77 -15.45
N ALA A 152 6.29 3.68 -15.29
CA ALA A 152 6.40 4.75 -14.30
C ALA A 152 6.51 4.23 -12.87
N THR A 153 5.61 3.33 -12.45
CA THR A 153 5.62 2.78 -11.08
C THR A 153 6.90 1.99 -10.78
N PRO A 154 7.34 1.04 -11.63
CA PRO A 154 8.62 0.36 -11.42
C PRO A 154 9.83 1.32 -11.40
N LEU A 155 9.86 2.34 -12.27
CA LEU A 155 10.95 3.34 -12.29
C LEU A 155 10.98 4.17 -11.01
N LEU A 156 9.81 4.58 -10.50
CA LEU A 156 9.71 5.29 -9.23
C LEU A 156 10.25 4.43 -8.09
N VAL A 157 9.85 3.16 -8.01
CA VAL A 157 10.33 2.26 -6.95
C VAL A 157 11.84 2.04 -7.05
N LEU A 158 12.41 1.90 -8.25
CA LEU A 158 13.87 1.83 -8.43
C LEU A 158 14.57 3.11 -7.95
N LEU A 159 14.05 4.28 -8.35
CA LEU A 159 14.57 5.57 -7.91
C LEU A 159 14.53 5.68 -6.38
N LEU A 160 13.41 5.30 -5.76
CA LEU A 160 13.24 5.34 -4.31
C LEU A 160 14.14 4.34 -3.59
N ALA A 161 14.33 3.13 -4.13
CA ALA A 161 15.24 2.13 -3.60
C ALA A 161 16.69 2.64 -3.67
N TYR A 162 17.10 3.25 -4.79
CA TYR A 162 18.40 3.86 -4.96
C TYR A 162 18.66 5.00 -3.96
N LEU A 163 17.74 5.97 -3.89
CA LEU A 163 17.84 7.13 -2.98
C LEU A 163 17.86 6.66 -1.51
N SER A 164 17.09 5.63 -1.17
CA SER A 164 17.04 5.02 0.16
C SER A 164 18.33 4.27 0.51
N ALA A 165 18.88 3.50 -0.42
CA ALA A 165 20.14 2.77 -0.25
C ALA A 165 21.34 3.69 -0.08
N ARG A 166 21.38 4.78 -0.87
CA ARG A 166 22.42 5.82 -0.81
C ARG A 166 22.25 6.77 0.37
N ARG A 167 21.09 6.79 1.02
CA ARG A 167 20.71 7.80 2.03
C ARG A 167 20.94 9.22 1.49
N ALA A 168 20.42 9.47 0.29
CA ALA A 168 20.67 10.71 -0.43
C ALA A 168 20.23 11.96 0.36
N GLY A 169 20.90 13.08 0.10
CA GLY A 169 20.60 14.36 0.72
C GLY A 169 19.17 14.83 0.45
N LYS A 170 18.64 15.69 1.34
CA LYS A 170 17.24 16.18 1.27
C LYS A 170 16.93 16.89 -0.04
N VAL A 171 17.79 17.81 -0.46
CA VAL A 171 17.62 18.61 -1.68
C VAL A 171 17.67 17.72 -2.91
N PHE A 172 18.71 16.90 -3.05
CA PHE A 172 18.84 15.96 -4.18
C PHE A 172 17.64 15.03 -4.30
N THR A 173 17.19 14.46 -3.18
CA THR A 173 15.99 13.60 -3.14
C THR A 173 14.76 14.35 -3.62
N ALA A 174 14.53 15.56 -3.12
CA ALA A 174 13.38 16.38 -3.54
C ALA A 174 13.45 16.74 -5.03
N CYS A 175 14.62 17.14 -5.54
CA CYS A 175 14.82 17.43 -6.96
C CYS A 175 14.51 16.21 -7.84
N CYS A 176 14.99 15.01 -7.48
CA CYS A 176 14.66 13.79 -8.22
C CYS A 176 13.16 13.49 -8.24
N LEU A 177 12.46 13.66 -7.12
CA LEU A 177 11.01 13.43 -7.03
C LEU A 177 10.20 14.48 -7.81
N LEU A 178 10.64 15.74 -7.80
CA LEU A 178 10.02 16.81 -8.60
C LEU A 178 10.26 16.60 -10.10
N ALA A 179 11.45 16.19 -10.51
CA ALA A 179 11.73 15.83 -11.90
C ALA A 179 10.89 14.63 -12.35
N PHE A 180 10.78 13.59 -11.52
CA PHE A 180 9.91 12.44 -11.79
C PHE A 180 8.43 12.85 -11.89
N SER A 181 7.98 13.75 -11.01
CA SER A 181 6.63 14.30 -11.05
C SER A 181 6.37 15.07 -12.35
N ALA A 182 7.29 15.94 -12.77
CA ALA A 182 7.16 16.70 -14.01
C ALA A 182 7.04 15.76 -15.22
N MET A 183 7.91 14.75 -15.30
CA MET A 183 7.82 13.72 -16.34
C MET A 183 6.48 12.97 -16.30
N SER A 184 6.00 12.62 -15.11
CA SER A 184 4.72 11.93 -14.96
C SER A 184 3.52 12.79 -15.38
N ILE A 185 3.58 14.11 -15.21
CA ILE A 185 2.56 15.03 -15.73
C ILE A 185 2.57 15.05 -17.26
N VAL A 186 3.76 15.13 -17.87
CA VAL A 186 3.93 15.15 -19.34
C VAL A 186 3.31 13.90 -19.99
N PHE A 187 3.42 12.74 -19.33
CA PHE A 187 2.88 11.47 -19.83
C PHE A 187 1.51 11.08 -19.23
N ASP A 188 0.74 12.06 -18.76
CA ASP A 188 -0.64 11.91 -18.24
C ASP A 188 -0.81 10.89 -17.07
N PHE A 189 0.22 10.76 -16.22
CA PHE A 189 0.16 9.98 -14.98
C PHE A 189 0.15 10.87 -13.73
N ARG A 190 -0.91 11.67 -13.61
CA ARG A 190 -1.04 12.76 -12.62
C ARG A 190 -1.11 12.28 -11.17
N SER A 191 -1.76 11.15 -10.90
CA SER A 191 -1.84 10.60 -9.55
C SER A 191 -0.44 10.23 -9.04
N LEU A 192 0.38 9.56 -9.86
CA LEU A 192 1.75 9.20 -9.49
C LEU A 192 2.65 10.44 -9.35
N ALA A 193 2.44 11.47 -10.18
CA ALA A 193 3.08 12.77 -10.03
C ALA A 193 2.77 13.39 -8.66
N ALA A 194 1.48 13.48 -8.31
CA ALA A 194 1.02 14.00 -7.03
C ALA A 194 1.59 13.21 -5.84
N MET A 195 1.66 11.88 -5.94
CA MET A 195 2.26 11.04 -4.88
C MET A 195 3.76 11.29 -4.72
N SER A 196 4.47 11.55 -5.81
CA SER A 196 5.90 11.91 -5.80
C SER A 196 6.13 13.26 -5.11
N VAL A 197 5.31 14.26 -5.41
CA VAL A 197 5.34 15.58 -4.74
C VAL A 197 5.00 15.45 -3.27
N LEU A 198 3.92 14.74 -2.94
CA LEU A 198 3.49 14.52 -1.56
C LEU A 198 4.58 13.83 -0.74
N GLY A 199 5.21 12.78 -1.28
CA GLY A 199 6.30 12.11 -0.59
C GLY A 199 7.56 12.97 -0.47
N ALA A 200 7.84 13.87 -1.41
CA ALA A 200 8.89 14.88 -1.26
C ALA A 200 8.59 15.83 -0.09
N ILE A 201 7.36 16.34 0.01
CA ILE A 201 6.89 17.20 1.12
C ILE A 201 7.02 16.46 2.46
N VAL A 202 6.56 15.22 2.54
CA VAL A 202 6.68 14.38 3.75
C VAL A 202 8.15 14.17 4.13
N PHE A 203 9.01 13.88 3.15
CA PHE A 203 10.43 13.65 3.39
C PHE A 203 11.17 14.91 3.86
N LEU A 204 10.86 16.08 3.29
CA LEU A 204 11.43 17.36 3.71
C LEU A 204 10.95 17.75 5.11
N SER A 205 9.66 17.53 5.40
CA SER A 205 9.02 17.89 6.66
C SER A 205 9.21 16.87 7.79
N ARG A 206 9.86 15.72 7.56
CA ARG A 206 10.02 14.63 8.56
C ARG A 206 10.66 15.02 9.90
N ASN A 207 11.41 16.13 9.93
CA ASN A 207 12.04 16.66 11.14
C ASN A 207 11.29 17.85 11.75
N SER A 208 10.15 18.25 11.17
CA SER A 208 9.34 19.36 11.67
C SER A 208 8.66 19.05 13.00
N VAL A 209 8.29 20.10 13.74
CA VAL A 209 7.48 19.99 14.96
C VAL A 209 6.12 19.36 14.66
N PHE A 210 5.55 19.64 13.48
CA PHE A 210 4.29 19.07 13.03
C PHE A 210 4.33 17.53 12.97
N MET A 211 5.32 16.96 12.28
CA MET A 211 5.48 15.50 12.20
C MET A 211 5.71 14.85 13.57
N HIS A 212 6.37 15.56 14.49
CA HIS A 212 6.52 15.07 15.86
C HIS A 212 5.18 15.07 16.63
N LYS A 213 4.35 16.11 16.47
CA LYS A 213 3.00 16.17 17.06
C LYS A 213 2.12 15.04 16.51
N LEU A 214 2.15 14.77 15.20
CA LEU A 214 1.44 13.64 14.59
C LEU A 214 1.91 12.29 15.16
N GLY A 215 3.22 12.10 15.32
CA GLY A 215 3.78 10.90 15.95
C GLY A 215 3.38 10.71 17.42
N LYS A 216 3.10 11.79 18.15
CA LYS A 216 2.51 11.72 19.50
C LYS A 216 1.02 11.41 19.44
N LEU A 217 0.28 12.01 18.50
CA LEU A 217 -1.15 11.81 18.34
C LEU A 217 -1.48 10.34 18.04
N VAL A 218 -0.77 9.71 17.11
CA VAL A 218 -1.03 8.32 16.69
C VAL A 218 -0.80 7.28 17.79
N ARG A 219 -0.09 7.64 18.86
CA ARG A 219 0.15 6.80 20.03
C ARG A 219 -0.96 6.88 21.07
N LYS A 220 -1.80 7.92 21.02
CA LYS A 220 -2.96 8.06 21.90
C LYS A 220 -4.09 7.15 21.44
N ALA A 221 -4.92 6.70 22.37
CA ALA A 221 -6.18 6.02 22.04
C ALA A 221 -7.04 6.95 21.15
N GLY A 222 -7.62 6.41 20.09
CA GLY A 222 -8.40 7.19 19.11
C GLY A 222 -7.59 8.08 18.17
N GLY A 223 -6.28 8.24 18.36
CA GLY A 223 -5.46 9.13 17.53
C GLY A 223 -5.41 8.76 16.05
N VAL A 224 -5.42 7.45 15.72
CA VAL A 224 -5.52 6.96 14.34
C VAL A 224 -6.86 7.33 13.71
N LEU A 225 -7.96 7.19 14.45
CA LEU A 225 -9.30 7.54 13.98
C LEU A 225 -9.40 9.04 13.68
N LEU A 226 -8.84 9.89 14.56
CA LEU A 226 -8.76 11.32 14.30
C LEU A 226 -7.94 11.64 13.04
N ILE A 227 -6.84 10.95 12.79
CA ILE A 227 -6.06 11.14 11.56
C ILE A 227 -6.88 10.73 10.33
N PHE A 228 -7.64 9.63 10.39
CA PHE A 228 -8.55 9.27 9.31
C PHE A 228 -9.64 10.32 9.07
N ALA A 229 -10.24 10.86 10.14
CA ALA A 229 -11.24 11.93 10.03
C ALA A 229 -10.65 13.19 9.38
N VAL A 230 -9.44 13.60 9.80
CA VAL A 230 -8.73 14.73 9.20
C VAL A 230 -8.40 14.45 7.72
N LEU A 231 -7.93 13.24 7.40
CA LEU A 231 -7.60 12.87 6.03
C LEU A 231 -8.84 12.88 5.12
N ALA A 232 -9.96 12.33 5.60
CA ALA A 232 -11.24 12.36 4.89
C ALA A 232 -11.71 13.80 4.65
N PHE A 233 -11.60 14.66 5.66
CA PHE A 233 -11.92 16.09 5.52
C PHE A 233 -11.00 16.79 4.51
N VAL A 234 -9.70 16.53 4.54
CA VAL A 234 -8.75 17.09 3.57
C VAL A 234 -9.07 16.62 2.14
N ILE A 235 -9.37 15.34 1.95
CA ILE A 235 -9.76 14.79 0.64
C ILE A 235 -11.04 15.46 0.15
N PHE A 236 -12.03 15.64 1.02
CA PHE A 236 -13.27 16.36 0.69
C PHE A 236 -13.00 17.80 0.22
N ILE A 237 -12.18 18.55 0.96
CA ILE A 237 -11.80 19.91 0.56
C ILE A 237 -11.02 19.92 -0.77
N LEU A 238 -10.08 19.00 -0.96
CA LEU A 238 -9.34 18.88 -2.21
C LEU A 238 -10.24 18.54 -3.40
N ASN A 239 -11.24 17.68 -3.21
CA ASN A 239 -12.25 17.39 -4.23
C ASN A 239 -12.99 18.68 -4.63
N MET A 240 -13.45 19.46 -3.65
CA MET A 240 -14.14 20.73 -3.92
C MET A 240 -13.25 21.72 -4.69
N VAL A 241 -12.01 21.89 -4.24
CA VAL A 241 -11.05 22.80 -4.89
C VAL A 241 -10.74 22.34 -6.31
N PHE A 242 -10.46 21.06 -6.52
CA PHE A 242 -10.16 20.55 -7.87
C PHE A 242 -11.37 20.62 -8.79
N THR A 243 -12.57 20.39 -8.28
CA THR A 243 -13.82 20.55 -9.04
C THR A 243 -13.91 21.98 -9.59
N LEU A 244 -13.68 23.00 -8.76
CA LEU A 244 -13.68 24.40 -9.20
C LEU A 244 -12.59 24.72 -10.24
N VAL A 245 -11.38 24.19 -10.04
CA VAL A 245 -10.24 24.42 -10.95
C VAL A 245 -10.46 23.75 -12.30
N PHE A 246 -10.90 22.48 -12.31
CA PHE A 246 -11.04 21.69 -13.53
C PHE A 246 -12.36 21.94 -14.28
N ALA A 247 -13.35 22.59 -13.66
CA ALA A 247 -14.49 23.15 -14.39
C ALA A 247 -14.03 24.15 -15.48
N HIS A 248 -12.86 24.78 -15.31
CA HIS A 248 -12.24 25.68 -16.26
C HIS A 248 -11.09 25.02 -17.04
N SER A 249 -11.09 23.68 -17.15
CA SER A 249 -9.97 22.95 -17.78
C SER A 249 -9.79 23.26 -19.27
N ALA A 250 -10.81 23.80 -19.94
CA ALA A 250 -10.73 24.28 -21.32
C ALA A 250 -9.75 25.46 -21.49
N ASP A 251 -9.50 26.23 -20.43
CA ASP A 251 -8.56 27.35 -20.45
C ASP A 251 -7.10 26.88 -20.31
N PHE A 252 -6.87 25.59 -19.98
CA PHE A 252 -5.55 25.03 -19.83
C PHE A 252 -4.97 24.64 -21.19
N GLY A 253 -4.23 25.56 -21.82
CA GLY A 253 -3.58 25.35 -23.12
C GLY A 253 -2.52 24.23 -23.20
N PHE A 254 -2.28 23.49 -22.10
CA PHE A 254 -1.35 22.35 -22.05
C PHE A 254 -2.03 20.98 -21.99
N LEU A 255 -3.36 20.93 -21.85
CA LEU A 255 -4.10 19.66 -21.81
C LEU A 255 -4.49 19.20 -23.22
N SER A 256 -4.48 17.88 -23.45
CA SER A 256 -5.05 17.34 -24.69
C SER A 256 -6.57 17.55 -24.75
N PRO A 257 -7.19 17.64 -25.93
CA PRO A 257 -8.64 17.82 -26.06
C PRO A 257 -9.45 16.74 -25.34
N GLU A 258 -9.00 15.48 -25.41
CA GLU A 258 -9.62 14.35 -24.70
C GLU A 258 -9.56 14.54 -23.18
N ALA A 259 -8.42 15.02 -22.67
CA ALA A 259 -8.25 15.33 -21.26
C ALA A 259 -9.17 16.46 -20.82
N VAL A 260 -9.25 17.55 -21.59
CA VAL A 260 -10.16 18.68 -21.32
C VAL A 260 -11.61 18.19 -21.25
N HIS A 261 -12.05 17.41 -22.24
CA HIS A 261 -13.41 16.88 -22.26
C HIS A 261 -13.69 16.03 -21.01
N LYS A 262 -12.81 15.08 -20.71
CA LYS A 262 -12.93 14.21 -19.54
C LYS A 262 -13.02 14.99 -18.23
N TYR A 263 -12.17 16.00 -18.02
CA TYR A 263 -12.18 16.77 -16.77
C TYR A 263 -13.36 17.70 -16.67
N THR A 264 -13.78 18.31 -17.77
CA THR A 264 -14.96 19.17 -17.78
C THR A 264 -16.20 18.36 -17.40
N VAL A 265 -16.37 17.16 -17.98
CA VAL A 265 -17.47 16.24 -17.62
C VAL A 265 -17.37 15.82 -16.15
N GLN A 266 -16.21 15.34 -15.71
CA GLN A 266 -16.04 14.86 -14.32
C GLN A 266 -16.18 15.98 -13.28
N ALA A 267 -15.69 17.18 -13.56
CA ALA A 267 -15.79 18.33 -12.67
C ALA A 267 -17.21 18.92 -12.62
N ASN A 268 -17.99 18.80 -13.70
CA ASN A 268 -19.39 19.25 -13.70
C ASN A 268 -20.36 18.22 -13.11
N SER A 269 -19.87 17.07 -12.65
CA SER A 269 -20.69 16.08 -11.94
C SER A 269 -21.12 16.56 -10.56
N GLU A 270 -22.29 16.10 -10.10
CA GLU A 270 -22.90 16.49 -8.82
C GLU A 270 -21.96 16.26 -7.61
N TYR A 271 -21.13 15.21 -7.67
CA TYR A 271 -20.23 14.81 -6.57
C TYR A 271 -18.78 15.32 -6.75
N GLY A 272 -18.54 16.12 -7.79
CA GLY A 272 -17.23 16.68 -8.10
C GLY A 272 -16.24 15.68 -8.71
N ILE A 273 -15.07 16.19 -9.07
CA ILE A 273 -14.12 15.49 -9.96
C ILE A 273 -13.60 14.14 -9.42
N LEU A 274 -13.41 14.00 -8.11
CA LEU A 274 -12.86 12.77 -7.53
C LEU A 274 -13.87 11.62 -7.63
N PHE A 275 -15.13 11.88 -7.27
CA PHE A 275 -16.20 10.90 -7.34
C PHE A 275 -16.72 10.74 -8.78
N GLY A 276 -16.68 11.79 -9.60
CA GLY A 276 -16.90 11.72 -11.04
C GLY A 276 -15.88 10.85 -11.78
N GLY A 277 -14.63 10.83 -11.30
CA GLY A 277 -13.58 9.94 -11.83
C GLY A 277 -13.55 8.54 -11.23
N ARG A 278 -14.35 8.28 -10.18
CA ARG A 278 -14.42 7.03 -9.39
C ARG A 278 -15.86 6.74 -8.97
N SER A 279 -16.75 6.75 -9.94
CA SER A 279 -18.20 6.62 -9.75
C SER A 279 -18.59 5.29 -9.11
N GLU A 280 -17.73 4.28 -9.19
CA GLU A 280 -17.97 2.94 -8.64
C GLU A 280 -18.00 2.95 -7.11
N VAL A 281 -17.46 4.00 -6.47
CA VAL A 281 -17.60 4.21 -5.03
C VAL A 281 -19.06 4.38 -4.61
N VAL A 282 -19.88 5.05 -5.43
CA VAL A 282 -21.30 5.32 -5.10
C VAL A 282 -22.08 4.01 -5.02
N ILE A 283 -21.97 3.18 -6.05
CA ILE A 283 -22.71 1.91 -6.12
C ILE A 283 -22.15 0.87 -5.14
N SER A 284 -20.83 0.84 -4.92
CA SER A 284 -20.24 -0.08 -3.93
C SER A 284 -20.61 0.27 -2.48
N VAL A 285 -20.76 1.55 -2.16
CA VAL A 285 -21.32 1.98 -0.86
C VAL A 285 -22.76 1.52 -0.72
N LYS A 286 -23.59 1.65 -1.77
CA LYS A 286 -24.97 1.16 -1.76
C LYS A 286 -25.01 -0.36 -1.53
N ALA A 287 -24.25 -1.12 -2.32
CA ALA A 287 -24.18 -2.58 -2.17
C ALA A 287 -23.72 -2.98 -0.75
N PHE A 288 -22.76 -2.27 -0.17
CA PHE A 288 -22.37 -2.50 1.24
C PHE A 288 -23.51 -2.22 2.22
N LEU A 289 -24.26 -1.13 2.05
CA LEU A 289 -25.39 -0.78 2.94
C LEU A 289 -26.54 -1.79 2.84
N ASP A 290 -26.71 -2.45 1.70
CA ASP A 290 -27.71 -3.50 1.51
C ASP A 290 -27.33 -4.80 2.24
N ALA A 291 -26.04 -5.11 2.36
CA ALA A 291 -25.52 -6.31 3.04
C ALA A 291 -24.30 -6.03 3.95
N PRO A 292 -24.43 -5.23 5.03
CA PRO A 292 -23.27 -4.69 5.75
C PRO A 292 -22.52 -5.71 6.61
N LEU A 293 -23.19 -6.78 7.05
CA LEU A 293 -22.59 -7.77 7.96
C LEU A 293 -21.73 -8.78 7.22
N LEU A 294 -22.30 -9.44 6.21
CA LEU A 294 -21.65 -10.52 5.47
C LEU A 294 -21.31 -10.14 4.02
N GLY A 295 -21.88 -9.09 3.45
CA GLY A 295 -21.64 -8.74 2.04
C GLY A 295 -22.33 -9.69 1.06
N HIS A 296 -21.88 -9.63 -0.19
CA HIS A 296 -22.45 -10.28 -1.38
C HIS A 296 -21.62 -11.47 -1.89
N GLY A 297 -20.67 -11.96 -1.09
CA GLY A 297 -19.81 -13.09 -1.42
C GLY A 297 -18.58 -12.71 -2.25
N SER A 298 -17.71 -13.70 -2.43
CA SER A 298 -16.47 -13.60 -3.20
C SER A 298 -16.77 -13.26 -4.65
N TRP A 299 -16.01 -12.31 -5.24
CA TRP A 299 -16.27 -11.78 -6.59
C TRP A 299 -17.76 -11.49 -6.80
N ALA A 300 -18.34 -10.74 -5.85
CA ALA A 300 -19.77 -10.47 -5.73
C ALA A 300 -20.46 -10.31 -7.09
N VAL A 301 -21.20 -11.35 -7.49
CA VAL A 301 -21.99 -11.36 -8.72
C VAL A 301 -23.19 -10.48 -8.50
N ASP A 302 -23.46 -9.60 -9.44
CA ASP A 302 -24.62 -8.72 -9.39
C ASP A 302 -25.91 -9.53 -9.64
N ARG A 303 -26.70 -9.69 -8.59
CA ARG A 303 -28.02 -10.32 -8.61
C ARG A 303 -29.17 -9.34 -8.42
N HIS A 304 -28.84 -8.08 -8.15
CA HIS A 304 -29.79 -7.05 -7.73
C HIS A 304 -29.82 -5.85 -8.68
N GLY A 305 -29.10 -5.92 -9.81
CA GLY A 305 -29.08 -4.86 -10.83
C GLY A 305 -28.22 -3.67 -10.44
N TYR A 306 -27.18 -3.87 -9.63
CA TYR A 306 -26.22 -2.82 -9.28
C TYR A 306 -25.46 -2.28 -10.50
N VAL A 307 -25.17 -3.10 -11.50
CA VAL A 307 -24.51 -2.68 -12.75
C VAL A 307 -25.43 -1.76 -13.56
N ASP A 308 -26.69 -2.15 -13.72
CA ASP A 308 -27.70 -1.32 -14.40
C ASP A 308 -27.94 0.00 -13.66
N GLU A 309 -28.02 -0.07 -12.33
CA GLU A 309 -28.16 1.12 -11.51
C GLU A 309 -26.92 2.01 -11.56
N TYR A 310 -25.72 1.43 -11.53
CA TYR A 310 -24.47 2.17 -11.71
C TYR A 310 -24.48 2.94 -13.03
N ASN A 311 -24.84 2.27 -14.13
CA ASN A 311 -24.97 2.85 -15.45
C ASN A 311 -26.02 3.98 -15.47
N ARG A 312 -27.19 3.78 -14.87
CA ARG A 312 -28.21 4.83 -14.77
C ARG A 312 -27.69 6.04 -13.98
N LEU A 313 -27.02 5.79 -12.86
CA LEU A 313 -26.49 6.81 -11.96
C LEU A 313 -25.38 7.63 -12.61
N THR A 314 -24.43 7.00 -13.32
CA THR A 314 -23.38 7.71 -14.06
C THR A 314 -23.94 8.64 -15.13
N HIS A 315 -24.97 8.21 -15.85
CA HIS A 315 -25.67 9.07 -16.81
C HIS A 315 -26.44 10.21 -16.13
N GLN A 316 -27.24 9.91 -15.10
CA GLN A 316 -28.04 10.92 -14.37
C GLN A 316 -27.19 12.02 -13.74
N MET A 317 -26.01 11.67 -13.23
CA MET A 317 -25.09 12.61 -12.60
C MET A 317 -24.17 13.34 -13.60
N GLY A 318 -24.32 13.11 -14.91
CA GLY A 318 -23.45 13.69 -15.93
C GLY A 318 -22.00 13.22 -15.85
N MET A 319 -21.75 12.02 -15.31
CA MET A 319 -20.42 11.42 -15.17
C MET A 319 -20.03 10.57 -16.40
N ALA A 320 -21.01 10.21 -17.24
CA ALA A 320 -20.78 9.43 -18.44
C ALA A 320 -19.99 10.25 -19.48
N LEU A 321 -18.90 9.67 -19.98
CA LEU A 321 -18.07 10.28 -21.04
C LEU A 321 -18.69 10.12 -22.43
N THR A 322 -19.69 9.24 -22.55
CA THR A 322 -20.41 8.94 -23.78
C THR A 322 -21.90 8.86 -23.51
N ASP A 323 -22.72 9.19 -24.50
CA ASP A 323 -24.18 9.05 -24.42
C ASP A 323 -24.66 7.58 -24.50
N LYS A 324 -23.73 6.65 -24.72
CA LYS A 324 -24.01 5.21 -24.73
C LYS A 324 -23.76 4.64 -23.34
N PHE A 325 -24.66 3.77 -22.90
CA PHE A 325 -24.38 2.85 -21.81
C PHE A 325 -23.23 1.95 -22.23
N ASP A 326 -22.16 1.95 -21.45
CA ASP A 326 -21.17 0.89 -21.58
C ASP A 326 -21.88 -0.41 -21.20
N GLU A 327 -21.98 -1.33 -22.15
CA GLU A 327 -22.29 -2.73 -21.86
C GLU A 327 -21.11 -3.26 -21.04
N LEU A 328 -21.16 -3.04 -19.72
CA LEU A 328 -20.24 -3.67 -18.81
C LEU A 328 -20.49 -5.17 -18.96
N GLU A 329 -19.63 -5.86 -19.71
CA GLU A 329 -19.63 -7.33 -19.82
C GLU A 329 -19.38 -8.03 -18.47
N THR A 330 -19.25 -7.25 -17.38
CA THR A 330 -19.02 -7.75 -16.04
C THR A 330 -20.35 -8.03 -15.35
N THR A 331 -20.58 -9.29 -15.00
CA THR A 331 -21.66 -9.72 -14.11
C THR A 331 -21.35 -9.44 -12.63
N MET A 332 -20.33 -8.64 -12.32
CA MET A 332 -19.85 -8.38 -10.96
C MET A 332 -20.26 -6.98 -10.49
N ILE A 333 -20.55 -6.85 -9.20
CA ILE A 333 -20.75 -5.55 -8.57
C ILE A 333 -19.45 -4.75 -8.71
N PRO A 334 -19.47 -3.58 -9.36
CA PRO A 334 -18.25 -2.82 -9.65
C PRO A 334 -17.66 -2.26 -8.35
N THR A 335 -16.43 -2.65 -8.06
CA THR A 335 -15.67 -2.18 -6.89
C THR A 335 -14.25 -1.83 -7.32
N HIS A 336 -13.84 -0.59 -7.06
CA HIS A 336 -12.54 -0.07 -7.52
C HIS A 336 -11.55 0.26 -6.39
N SER A 337 -11.70 -0.36 -5.22
CA SER A 337 -10.78 -0.18 -4.10
C SER A 337 -10.58 -1.43 -3.26
N TYR A 338 -9.48 -1.53 -2.52
CA TYR A 338 -9.28 -2.68 -1.62
C TYR A 338 -10.33 -2.69 -0.51
N LEU A 339 -10.63 -1.50 0.03
CA LEU A 339 -11.58 -1.34 1.12
C LEU A 339 -13.00 -1.64 0.66
N MET A 340 -13.49 -1.01 -0.42
CA MET A 340 -14.86 -1.23 -0.89
C MET A 340 -15.03 -2.64 -1.45
N GLY A 341 -14.04 -3.18 -2.18
CA GLY A 341 -14.08 -4.57 -2.63
C GLY A 341 -14.23 -5.55 -1.46
N ALA A 342 -13.42 -5.38 -0.41
CA ALA A 342 -13.51 -6.22 0.79
C ALA A 342 -14.85 -6.06 1.54
N MET A 343 -15.35 -4.82 1.64
CA MET A 343 -16.63 -4.54 2.29
C MET A 343 -17.81 -5.12 1.53
N VAL A 344 -17.79 -5.07 0.19
CA VAL A 344 -18.82 -5.71 -0.64
C VAL A 344 -18.72 -7.23 -0.56
N TRP A 345 -17.50 -7.81 -0.49
CA TRP A 345 -17.35 -9.27 -0.48
C TRP A 345 -17.66 -9.94 0.86
N CYS A 346 -17.26 -9.34 1.98
CA CYS A 346 -17.39 -9.96 3.31
C CYS A 346 -17.92 -9.02 4.40
N GLY A 347 -18.52 -7.88 3.99
CA GLY A 347 -19.12 -6.92 4.90
C GLY A 347 -18.09 -6.19 5.78
N ILE A 348 -18.53 -5.85 6.99
CA ILE A 348 -17.75 -5.04 7.93
C ILE A 348 -16.40 -5.66 8.31
N ALA A 349 -16.26 -6.99 8.25
CA ALA A 349 -15.01 -7.68 8.57
C ALA A 349 -13.88 -7.28 7.61
N GLY A 350 -14.15 -7.22 6.31
CA GLY A 350 -13.20 -6.76 5.29
C GLY A 350 -12.82 -5.29 5.46
N GLY A 351 -13.81 -4.46 5.82
CA GLY A 351 -13.59 -3.05 6.16
C GLY A 351 -12.64 -2.87 7.35
N ILE A 352 -12.91 -3.58 8.45
CA ILE A 352 -12.09 -3.55 9.66
C ILE A 352 -10.66 -4.02 9.36
N PHE A 353 -10.48 -5.05 8.53
CA PHE A 353 -9.16 -5.53 8.12
C PHE A 353 -8.33 -4.41 7.49
N TRP A 354 -8.82 -3.78 6.42
CA TRP A 354 -8.03 -2.79 5.68
C TRP A 354 -7.79 -1.52 6.50
N LEU A 355 -8.80 -1.03 7.22
CA LEU A 355 -8.64 0.12 8.11
C LEU A 355 -7.60 -0.15 9.20
N SER A 356 -7.56 -1.38 9.72
CA SER A 356 -6.56 -1.79 10.71
C SER A 356 -5.16 -1.92 10.12
N VAL A 357 -5.02 -2.46 8.90
CA VAL A 357 -3.74 -2.53 8.18
C VAL A 357 -3.21 -1.11 7.93
N VAL A 358 -4.00 -0.23 7.33
CA VAL A 358 -3.61 1.16 7.08
C VAL A 358 -3.28 1.89 8.39
N GLY A 359 -4.11 1.72 9.42
CA GLY A 359 -3.87 2.31 10.73
C GLY A 359 -2.58 1.82 11.39
N GLY A 360 -2.25 0.54 11.25
CA GLY A 360 -1.00 -0.06 11.71
C GLY A 360 0.21 0.50 10.97
N CYS A 361 0.14 0.54 9.64
CA CYS A 361 1.13 1.11 8.75
C CYS A 361 1.44 2.58 9.09
N LEU A 362 0.38 3.39 9.22
CA LEU A 362 0.48 4.80 9.57
C LEU A 362 1.10 5.00 10.96
N ARG A 363 0.70 4.19 11.95
CA ARG A 363 1.27 4.23 13.30
C ARG A 363 2.76 3.91 13.28
N MET A 364 3.18 2.87 12.57
CA MET A 364 4.60 2.50 12.46
C MET A 364 5.41 3.59 11.78
N PHE A 365 4.91 4.13 10.66
CA PHE A 365 5.57 5.21 9.93
C PHE A 365 5.72 6.47 10.79
N LEU A 366 4.63 7.00 11.34
CA LEU A 366 4.66 8.23 12.13
C LEU A 366 5.47 8.10 13.42
N ALA A 367 5.49 6.92 14.04
CA ALA A 367 6.30 6.67 15.22
C ALA A 367 7.82 6.74 14.94
N GLN A 368 8.24 6.55 13.68
CA GLN A 368 9.64 6.44 13.26
C GLN A 368 9.99 7.34 12.07
N VAL A 369 9.15 8.31 11.71
CA VAL A 369 9.23 9.09 10.46
C VAL A 369 10.59 9.75 10.20
N ARG A 370 11.30 10.14 11.26
CA ARG A 370 12.65 10.74 11.18
C ARG A 370 13.70 9.78 10.62
N GLN A 371 13.53 8.49 10.86
CA GLN A 371 14.45 7.42 10.47
C GLN A 371 13.99 6.69 9.21
N MET A 372 12.76 6.98 8.75
CA MET A 372 12.20 6.34 7.57
C MET A 372 12.93 6.79 6.29
N PRO A 373 13.38 5.84 5.46
CA PRO A 373 13.84 6.09 4.10
C PRO A 373 12.80 6.79 3.25
N VAL A 374 13.24 7.50 2.19
CA VAL A 374 12.34 8.19 1.27
C VAL A 374 11.32 7.25 0.63
N TYR A 375 11.69 5.97 0.42
CA TYR A 375 10.78 4.95 -0.08
C TYR A 375 9.43 4.96 0.67
N PHE A 376 9.44 4.92 2.01
CA PHE A 376 8.20 4.90 2.78
C PHE A 376 7.46 6.25 2.79
N CYS A 377 8.16 7.37 2.55
CA CYS A 377 7.53 8.68 2.46
C CYS A 377 6.65 8.82 1.21
N VAL A 378 6.99 8.12 0.12
CA VAL A 378 6.19 8.08 -1.12
C VAL A 378 5.26 6.87 -1.15
N ALA A 379 5.76 5.70 -0.75
CA ALA A 379 4.99 4.45 -0.83
C ALA A 379 3.82 4.38 0.16
N LEU A 380 3.90 5.04 1.33
CA LEU A 380 2.76 5.05 2.27
C LEU A 380 1.55 5.83 1.72
N PRO A 381 1.69 7.08 1.22
CA PRO A 381 0.59 7.75 0.55
C PRO A 381 0.02 6.96 -0.64
N GLN A 382 0.89 6.35 -1.45
CA GLN A 382 0.46 5.47 -2.55
C GLN A 382 -0.35 4.27 -2.03
N PHE A 383 0.12 3.57 -1.00
CA PHE A 383 -0.60 2.45 -0.39
C PHE A 383 -1.96 2.87 0.18
N ILE A 384 -2.04 4.03 0.84
CA ILE A 384 -3.31 4.58 1.33
C ILE A 384 -4.23 4.84 0.14
N TRP A 385 -3.73 5.51 -0.90
CA TRP A 385 -4.49 5.73 -2.13
C TRP A 385 -5.01 4.43 -2.72
N ASP A 386 -4.18 3.41 -2.81
CA ASP A 386 -4.57 2.13 -3.40
C ASP A 386 -5.66 1.42 -2.59
N VAL A 387 -5.58 1.48 -1.26
CA VAL A 387 -6.62 0.92 -0.38
C VAL A 387 -7.99 1.59 -0.64
N PHE A 388 -8.01 2.88 -0.94
CA PHE A 388 -9.25 3.64 -1.15
C PHE A 388 -9.70 3.74 -2.61
N PHE A 389 -8.81 3.57 -3.59
CA PHE A 389 -9.08 3.92 -4.99
C PHE A 389 -8.46 2.99 -6.06
N SER A 390 -7.79 1.90 -5.66
CA SER A 390 -7.22 0.92 -6.60
C SER A 390 -7.79 -0.48 -6.37
N PRO A 391 -8.04 -1.29 -7.41
CA PRO A 391 -8.64 -2.62 -7.25
C PRO A 391 -7.66 -3.60 -6.57
N PHE A 392 -8.18 -4.45 -5.67
CA PHE A 392 -7.39 -5.49 -5.00
C PHE A 392 -7.24 -6.73 -5.90
N GLY A 393 -6.40 -6.61 -6.93
CA GLY A 393 -6.03 -7.68 -7.85
C GLY A 393 -4.65 -8.27 -7.55
N ALA A 394 -4.18 -9.20 -8.37
CA ALA A 394 -2.93 -9.93 -8.13
C ALA A 394 -1.68 -9.03 -8.01
N ALA A 395 -1.43 -8.15 -9.00
CA ALA A 395 -0.27 -7.25 -8.96
C ALA A 395 -0.32 -6.30 -7.75
N ASN A 396 -1.51 -5.75 -7.48
CA ASN A 396 -1.75 -4.81 -6.38
C ASN A 396 -1.65 -5.50 -5.01
N ARG A 397 -2.18 -6.73 -4.86
CA ARG A 397 -2.04 -7.56 -3.66
C ARG A 397 -0.57 -7.84 -3.36
N TRP A 398 0.20 -8.24 -4.37
CA TRP A 398 1.64 -8.48 -4.24
C TRP A 398 2.38 -7.21 -3.78
N GLN A 399 2.17 -6.08 -4.46
CA GLN A 399 2.84 -4.82 -4.13
C GLN A 399 2.47 -4.34 -2.71
N ALA A 400 1.19 -4.40 -2.35
CA ALA A 400 0.71 -4.07 -1.02
C ALA A 400 1.34 -4.96 0.06
N ALA A 401 1.38 -6.28 -0.17
CA ALA A 401 1.97 -7.22 0.78
C ALA A 401 3.49 -7.00 0.94
N VAL A 402 4.20 -6.76 -0.16
CA VAL A 402 5.63 -6.42 -0.15
C VAL A 402 5.86 -5.13 0.64
N PHE A 403 5.09 -4.07 0.37
CA PHE A 403 5.20 -2.79 1.08
C PHE A 403 5.00 -2.98 2.59
N VAL A 404 3.90 -3.63 3.00
CA VAL A 404 3.57 -3.86 4.40
C VAL A 404 4.65 -4.72 5.08
N GLY A 405 5.05 -5.83 4.46
CA GLY A 405 6.10 -6.72 4.99
C GLY A 405 7.45 -6.02 5.16
N VAL A 406 7.88 -5.25 4.16
CA VAL A 406 9.11 -4.46 4.20
C VAL A 406 9.05 -3.38 5.30
N MET A 407 7.90 -2.74 5.50
CA MET A 407 7.72 -1.77 6.56
C MET A 407 7.79 -2.41 7.96
N PHE A 408 7.23 -3.60 8.14
CA PHE A 408 7.38 -4.38 9.38
C PHE A 408 8.83 -4.75 9.65
N ALA A 409 9.53 -5.31 8.66
CA ALA A 409 10.94 -5.63 8.75
C ALA A 409 11.78 -4.39 9.13
N PHE A 410 11.58 -3.28 8.43
CA PHE A 410 12.31 -2.04 8.67
C PHE A 410 12.05 -1.48 10.07
N SER A 411 10.78 -1.48 10.51
CA SER A 411 10.42 -0.99 11.84
C SER A 411 11.02 -1.85 12.95
N ALA A 412 11.05 -3.18 12.77
CA ALA A 412 11.71 -4.10 13.68
C ALA A 412 13.22 -3.82 13.78
N MET A 413 13.90 -3.64 12.64
CA MET A 413 15.33 -3.29 12.61
C MET A 413 15.64 -2.00 13.38
N GLN A 414 14.82 -0.95 13.25
CA GLN A 414 15.03 0.28 14.00
C GLN A 414 14.86 0.09 15.50
N GLN A 415 13.85 -0.68 15.94
CA GLN A 415 13.63 -0.97 17.36
C GLN A 415 14.82 -1.71 17.99
N HIS A 416 15.42 -2.66 17.27
CA HIS A 416 16.62 -3.37 17.73
C HIS A 416 17.83 -2.43 17.87
N ARG A 417 18.05 -1.52 16.92
CA ARG A 417 19.16 -0.55 16.99
C ARG A 417 19.05 0.41 18.17
N VAL A 418 17.83 0.84 18.52
CA VAL A 418 17.61 1.71 19.69
C VAL A 418 17.92 0.96 20.99
N ARG A 419 17.44 -0.28 21.14
CA ARG A 419 17.68 -1.10 22.34
C ARG A 419 19.15 -1.44 22.57
N VAL A 420 19.91 -1.73 21.52
CA VAL A 420 21.35 -2.05 21.62
C VAL A 420 22.21 -0.83 21.98
N ARG A 421 21.73 0.40 21.75
CA ARG A 421 22.44 1.63 22.16
C ARG A 421 22.19 2.04 23.62
N THR A 422 21.12 1.56 24.24
CA THR A 422 20.77 1.82 25.65
C THR A 422 21.29 0.87 26.76
N PRO A 423 22.12 -0.19 26.57
CA PRO A 423 22.42 -1.15 27.64
C PRO A 423 23.48 -0.76 28.70
N ALA A 424 24.04 0.46 28.75
CA ALA A 424 25.22 0.73 29.61
C ALA A 424 25.09 1.84 30.67
N GLU A 425 24.03 2.65 30.69
CA GLU A 425 23.95 3.79 31.64
C GLU A 425 23.18 3.51 32.94
N THR A 426 22.61 2.31 33.11
CA THR A 426 21.85 1.94 34.33
C THR A 426 22.55 0.93 35.24
N GLY A 427 23.81 0.56 34.93
CA GLY A 427 24.66 -0.20 35.83
C GLY A 427 25.30 0.70 36.89
N THR A 428 24.64 0.85 38.04
CA THR A 428 25.25 1.12 39.35
C THR A 428 26.51 1.99 39.35
N ARG A 429 26.36 3.31 39.52
CA ARG A 429 27.44 4.11 40.09
C ARG A 429 27.82 3.48 41.44
N PRO A 430 29.06 3.04 41.67
CA PRO A 430 29.46 2.63 43.01
C PRO A 430 29.28 3.84 43.92
N SER A 431 28.55 3.63 45.01
CA SER A 431 28.37 4.62 46.08
C SER A 431 29.73 5.18 46.46
N ARG A 432 29.99 6.44 46.12
CA ARG A 432 31.13 7.17 46.67
C ARG A 432 30.95 7.19 48.18
N PHE A 433 31.78 6.40 48.86
CA PHE A 433 32.07 6.47 50.28
C PHE A 433 32.25 7.95 50.65
N LYS A 434 31.34 8.47 51.48
CA LYS A 434 31.57 9.72 52.21
C LYS A 434 32.64 9.42 53.25
N LEU A 435 33.88 9.85 53.01
CA LEU A 435 34.84 10.01 54.11
C LEU A 435 34.37 11.19 54.95
N ALA A 436 33.93 10.88 56.17
CA ALA A 436 33.78 11.85 57.23
C ALA A 436 35.17 12.43 57.57
N ARG A 437 35.33 13.75 57.43
CA ARG A 437 36.38 14.48 58.15
C ARG A 437 35.83 14.78 59.54
N SER A 438 36.39 14.13 60.55
CA SER A 438 36.37 14.63 61.92
C SER A 438 37.57 15.55 62.15
N VAL A 439 37.36 16.48 63.09
CA VAL A 439 38.26 17.43 63.72
C VAL A 439 39.68 16.92 63.94
#